data_AF-A0A929I2W6-F1
#
_entry.id   AF-A0A929I2W6-F1
#
_cell.length_a   1.000
_cell.length_b   1.000
_cell.length_c   1.000
_cell.angle_alpha   90.00
_cell.angle_beta   90.00
_cell.angle_gamma   90.00
#
_symmetry.space_group_name_H-M   'P 1'
#
loop_
_entity.id
_entity.type
_entity.pdbx_description
1 polymer ?
#
loop_
_entity_poly.entity_id
_entity_poly.type
_entity_poly.pdbx_seq_one_letter_code
_entity_poly.pdbx_strand_id
1 'polypeptide(L)'
;MKGYTKSQKKKLRELAGIANERELDQEMEKLYHHFENWRNEKISCFELSELIHKFHQGPSREIWKIYTYSDPDMAVSRAIAFGLLKKEEIPENLLDILDLKIGFFTGAD
;
A
#
# COMPACT_ATOMS: atom_id res chain seq x y z
N MET A 1 2.89 -3.08 -18.88
CA MET A 1 1.43 -3.20 -19.19
C MET A 1 1.08 -3.30 -20.71
N LYS A 2 1.19 -4.48 -21.33
CA LYS A 2 0.54 -4.81 -22.63
C LYS A 2 -0.90 -5.28 -22.37
N GLY A 3 -1.81 -5.21 -23.35
CA GLY A 3 -3.20 -5.70 -23.20
C GLY A 3 -4.22 -4.72 -22.59
N TYR A 4 -3.80 -3.55 -22.12
CA TYR A 4 -4.71 -2.51 -21.59
C TYR A 4 -4.90 -1.35 -22.56
N THR A 5 -6.11 -0.79 -22.59
CA THR A 5 -6.41 0.48 -23.25
C THR A 5 -5.72 1.65 -22.55
N LYS A 6 -5.68 2.82 -23.21
CA LYS A 6 -5.11 4.04 -22.59
C LYS A 6 -5.87 4.46 -21.32
N SER A 7 -7.19 4.37 -21.32
CA SER A 7 -8.03 4.72 -20.15
C SER A 7 -7.79 3.75 -19.00
N GLN A 8 -7.72 2.44 -19.26
CA GLN A 8 -7.39 1.42 -18.26
C GLN A 8 -6.02 1.67 -17.62
N LYS A 9 -4.99 1.93 -18.44
CA LYS A 9 -3.64 2.27 -17.92
C LYS A 9 -3.65 3.52 -17.05
N LYS A 10 -4.45 4.54 -17.41
CA LYS A 10 -4.59 5.74 -16.59
C LYS A 10 -5.23 5.40 -15.25
N LYS A 11 -6.35 4.66 -15.26
CA LYS A 11 -7.07 4.29 -14.04
C LYS A 11 -6.24 3.39 -13.12
N LEU A 12 -5.45 2.46 -13.66
CA LEU A 12 -4.54 1.63 -12.87
C LEU A 12 -3.48 2.45 -12.13
N ARG A 13 -2.93 3.50 -12.75
CA ARG A 13 -1.97 4.38 -12.07
C ARG A 13 -2.63 5.21 -10.96
N GLU A 14 -3.86 5.67 -11.20
CA GLU A 14 -4.66 6.39 -10.21
C GLU A 14 -4.95 5.48 -9.00
N LEU A 15 -5.43 4.25 -9.24
CA LEU A 15 -5.69 3.26 -8.20
C LEU A 15 -4.41 2.87 -7.44
N ALA A 16 -3.28 2.72 -8.13
CA ALA A 16 -1.99 2.46 -7.49
C ALA A 16 -1.57 3.63 -6.58
N GLY A 17 -1.83 4.88 -7.00
CA GLY A 17 -1.61 6.06 -6.16
C GLY A 17 -2.46 6.07 -4.89
N ILE A 18 -3.77 5.77 -5.03
CA ILE A 18 -4.69 5.68 -3.89
C ILE A 18 -4.25 4.57 -2.93
N ALA A 19 -3.86 3.41 -3.45
CA ALA A 19 -3.39 2.30 -2.63
C ALA A 19 -2.10 2.64 -1.89
N ASN A 20 -1.14 3.29 -2.57
CA ASN A 20 0.09 3.78 -1.96
C ASN A 20 -0.19 4.72 -0.78
N GLU A 21 -1.07 5.70 -0.99
CA GLU A 21 -1.48 6.64 0.04
C GLU A 21 -2.10 5.92 1.23
N ARG A 22 -3.08 5.03 1.01
CA ARG A 22 -3.75 4.29 2.09
C ARG A 22 -2.81 3.38 2.87
N GLU A 23 -1.91 2.69 2.19
CA GLU A 23 -0.94 1.81 2.87
C GLU A 23 0.05 2.62 3.70
N LEU A 24 0.53 3.75 3.18
CA LEU A 24 1.38 4.66 3.93
C LEU A 24 0.66 5.26 5.13
N ASP A 25 -0.61 5.66 4.96
CA ASP A 25 -1.43 6.23 6.03
C ASP A 25 -1.61 5.24 7.20
N GLN A 26 -1.84 3.96 6.90
CA GLN A 26 -1.90 2.90 7.92
C GLN A 26 -0.59 2.76 8.71
N GLU A 27 0.56 2.85 8.06
CA GLU A 27 1.86 2.81 8.76
C GLU A 27 2.16 4.12 9.51
N MET A 28 1.70 5.26 8.99
CA MET A 28 1.79 6.55 9.69
C MET A 28 0.95 6.56 10.97
N GLU A 29 -0.22 5.94 10.96
CA GLU A 29 -1.05 5.80 12.15
C GLU A 29 -0.33 5.00 13.25
N LYS A 30 0.36 3.91 12.89
CA LYS A 30 1.20 3.16 13.83
C LYS A 30 2.33 4.02 14.40
N LEU A 31 2.98 4.82 13.55
CA LEU A 31 4.01 5.76 14.00
C LEU A 31 3.42 6.80 14.96
N TYR A 32 2.23 7.32 14.67
CA TYR A 32 1.53 8.28 15.52
C TYR A 32 1.27 7.74 16.93
N HIS A 33 0.85 6.47 17.06
CA HIS A 33 0.68 5.83 18.37
C HIS A 33 1.99 5.82 19.20
N HIS A 34 3.16 5.76 18.55
CA HIS A 34 4.44 5.91 19.25
C HIS A 34 4.67 7.34 19.75
N PHE A 35 4.28 8.36 18.97
CA PHE A 35 4.28 9.75 19.45
C PHE A 35 3.35 9.93 20.65
N GLU A 36 2.17 9.33 20.65
CA GLU A 36 1.26 9.36 21.79
C GLU A 36 1.87 8.68 23.03
N ASN A 37 2.53 7.54 22.85
CA ASN A 37 3.20 6.86 23.96
C ASN A 37 4.32 7.71 24.56
N TRP A 38 5.12 8.39 23.73
CA TRP A 38 6.14 9.32 24.20
C TRP A 38 5.53 10.51 24.94
N ARG A 39 4.47 11.11 24.38
CA ARG A 39 3.77 12.24 25.01
C ARG A 39 3.16 11.88 26.38
N ASN A 40 2.78 10.62 26.56
CA ASN A 40 2.27 10.09 27.82
C ASN A 40 3.35 9.44 28.69
N GLU A 41 4.64 9.74 28.44
CA GLU A 41 5.80 9.27 29.22
C GLU A 41 5.95 7.73 29.30
N LYS A 42 5.30 6.99 28.39
CA LYS A 42 5.39 5.52 28.33
C LYS A 42 6.67 5.03 27.65
N ILE A 43 7.26 5.86 26.80
CA ILE A 43 8.55 5.62 26.15
C ILE A 43 9.39 6.90 26.20
N SER A 44 10.71 6.75 26.22
CA SER A 44 11.66 7.85 26.16
C SER A 44 11.76 8.47 24.76
N CYS A 45 12.36 9.66 24.68
CA CYS A 45 12.67 10.29 23.40
C CYS A 45 13.65 9.46 22.54
N PHE A 46 14.57 8.72 23.17
CA PHE A 46 15.50 7.84 22.46
C PHE A 46 14.75 6.68 21.80
N GLU A 47 13.81 6.05 22.51
CA GLU A 47 12.97 4.98 21.96
C GLU A 47 12.10 5.47 20.81
N LEU A 48 11.47 6.65 20.94
CA LEU A 48 10.71 7.26 19.84
C LEU A 48 11.61 7.54 18.63
N SER A 49 12.81 8.07 18.84
CA SER A 49 13.74 8.36 17.74
C SER A 49 14.14 7.09 16.97
N GLU A 50 14.37 5.98 17.67
CA GLU A 50 14.66 4.69 17.05
C GLU A 50 13.46 4.13 16.28
N LEU A 51 12.24 4.31 16.80
CA LEU A 51 11.01 3.88 16.13
C LEU A 51 10.77 4.68 14.83
N ILE A 52 11.00 5.99 14.84
CA ILE A 52 10.97 6.83 13.62
C ILE A 52 12.01 6.34 12.61
N HIS A 53 13.23 6.03 13.05
CA HIS A 53 14.27 5.52 12.16
C HIS A 53 13.89 4.18 11.53
N LYS A 54 13.32 3.25 12.33
CA LYS A 54 12.81 1.95 11.84
C LYS A 54 11.68 2.12 10.85
N PHE A 55 10.72 3.02 11.11
CA PHE A 55 9.64 3.33 10.17
C PHE A 55 10.19 3.80 8.81
N HIS A 56 11.14 4.73 8.84
CA HIS A 56 11.75 5.29 7.62
C HIS A 56 12.55 4.24 6.83
N GLN A 57 13.35 3.41 7.51
CA GLN A 57 14.19 2.41 6.83
C GLN A 57 13.43 1.15 6.40
N GLY A 58 12.33 0.84 7.08
CA GLY A 58 11.50 -0.34 6.83
C GLY A 58 10.19 0.03 6.12
N PRO A 59 9.05 0.10 6.83
CA PRO A 59 7.72 0.23 6.24
C PRO A 59 7.60 1.27 5.13
N SER A 60 8.00 2.53 5.40
CA SER A 60 7.90 3.61 4.42
C SER A 60 8.73 3.33 3.16
N ARG A 61 9.93 2.78 3.33
CA ARG A 61 10.81 2.43 2.21
C ARG A 61 10.26 1.26 1.40
N GLU A 62 9.71 0.23 2.04
CA GLU A 62 9.15 -0.93 1.33
C GLU A 62 7.88 -0.56 0.57
N ILE A 63 7.00 0.27 1.14
CA ILE A 63 5.84 0.82 0.44
C ILE A 63 6.30 1.61 -0.79
N TRP A 64 7.27 2.52 -0.61
CA TRP A 64 7.81 3.29 -1.74
C TRP A 64 8.36 2.37 -2.86
N LYS A 65 9.11 1.33 -2.51
CA LYS A 65 9.63 0.35 -3.49
C LYS A 65 8.50 -0.35 -4.24
N ILE A 66 7.47 -0.82 -3.53
CA ILE A 66 6.32 -1.52 -4.12
C ILE A 66 5.69 -0.66 -5.20
N TYR A 67 5.34 0.58 -4.88
CA TYR A 67 4.61 1.46 -5.80
C TYR A 67 5.49 2.16 -6.84
N THR A 68 6.80 2.19 -6.64
CA THR A 68 7.76 2.74 -7.61
C THR A 68 8.18 1.70 -8.65
N TYR A 69 8.44 0.46 -8.22
CA TYR A 69 9.06 -0.56 -9.08
C TYR A 69 8.07 -1.58 -9.65
N SER A 70 6.88 -1.73 -9.06
CA SER A 70 5.88 -2.66 -9.60
C SER A 70 5.16 -2.05 -10.80
N ASP A 71 4.81 -2.90 -11.77
CA ASP A 71 3.82 -2.52 -12.78
C ASP A 71 2.48 -2.16 -12.08
N PRO A 72 1.77 -1.10 -12.50
CA PRO A 72 0.57 -0.63 -11.79
C PRO A 72 -0.53 -1.68 -11.62
N ASP A 73 -0.71 -2.61 -12.57
CA ASP A 73 -1.68 -3.68 -12.41
C ASP A 73 -1.31 -4.69 -11.34
N MET A 74 -0.01 -4.95 -11.15
CA MET A 74 0.47 -5.80 -10.06
C MET A 74 0.26 -5.11 -8.70
N ALA A 75 0.62 -3.83 -8.59
CA ALA A 75 0.45 -3.05 -7.37
C ALA A 75 -1.03 -2.96 -6.95
N VAL A 76 -1.94 -2.70 -7.91
CA VAL A 76 -3.38 -2.67 -7.66
C VAL A 76 -3.91 -4.05 -7.25
N SER A 77 -3.45 -5.12 -7.89
CA SER A 77 -3.88 -6.49 -7.55
C SER A 77 -3.50 -6.87 -6.12
N ARG A 78 -2.26 -6.55 -5.70
CA ARG A 78 -1.81 -6.72 -4.31
C ARG A 78 -2.67 -5.90 -3.36
N ALA A 79 -2.92 -4.63 -3.68
CA ALA A 79 -3.72 -3.75 -2.85
C ALA A 79 -5.16 -4.27 -2.66
N ILE A 80 -5.76 -4.88 -3.69
CA ILE A 80 -7.06 -5.53 -3.57
C ILE A 80 -6.96 -6.77 -2.68
N ALA A 81 -5.96 -7.63 -2.90
CA ALA A 81 -5.78 -8.85 -2.12
C ALA A 81 -5.58 -8.57 -0.63
N PHE A 82 -4.87 -7.48 -0.29
CA PHE A 82 -4.60 -7.08 1.10
C PHE A 82 -5.68 -6.14 1.67
N GLY A 83 -6.75 -5.87 0.92
CA GLY A 83 -7.89 -5.07 1.39
C GLY A 83 -7.64 -3.56 1.47
N LEU A 84 -6.52 -3.05 0.92
CA LEU A 84 -6.23 -1.62 0.81
C LEU A 84 -7.16 -0.92 -0.20
N LEU A 85 -7.55 -1.65 -1.25
CA LEU A 85 -8.60 -1.28 -2.18
C LEU A 85 -9.71 -2.33 -2.10
N LYS A 86 -10.97 -1.91 -2.00
CA LYS A 86 -12.10 -2.82 -2.06
C LYS A 86 -12.47 -3.12 -3.51
N LYS A 87 -12.95 -4.32 -3.79
CA LYS A 87 -13.31 -4.73 -5.16
C LYS A 87 -14.38 -3.82 -5.77
N GLU A 88 -15.28 -3.28 -4.96
CA GLU A 88 -16.36 -2.39 -5.37
C GLU A 88 -15.86 -1.01 -5.82
N GLU A 89 -14.62 -0.64 -5.48
CA GLU A 89 -13.98 0.61 -5.92
C GLU A 89 -13.34 0.47 -7.32
N ILE A 90 -13.29 -0.75 -7.85
CA ILE A 90 -12.61 -1.09 -9.10
C ILE A 90 -13.65 -1.21 -10.22
N PRO A 91 -13.45 -0.55 -11.37
CA PRO A 91 -14.29 -0.76 -12.53
C PRO A 91 -14.34 -2.25 -12.90
N GLU A 92 -15.54 -2.80 -13.14
CA GLU A 92 -15.77 -4.23 -13.42
C GLU A 92 -14.87 -4.74 -14.57
N ASN A 93 -14.77 -3.96 -15.65
CA ASN A 93 -13.93 -4.28 -16.81
C ASN A 93 -12.41 -4.29 -16.52
N LEU A 94 -11.97 -3.77 -15.38
CA LEU A 94 -10.59 -3.91 -14.88
C LEU A 94 -10.50 -5.08 -13.92
N LEU A 95 -11.51 -5.29 -13.07
CA LEU A 95 -11.52 -6.34 -12.07
C LEU A 95 -11.35 -7.73 -12.73
N ASP A 96 -12.07 -8.00 -13.82
CA ASP A 96 -11.95 -9.25 -14.58
C ASP A 96 -10.53 -9.50 -15.11
N ILE A 97 -9.84 -8.44 -15.51
CA ILE A 97 -8.47 -8.53 -16.06
C ILE A 97 -7.44 -8.77 -14.93
N LEU A 98 -7.75 -8.29 -13.73
CA LEU A 98 -6.88 -8.40 -12.57
C LEU A 98 -7.08 -9.71 -11.79
N ASP A 99 -8.17 -10.45 -12.02
CA ASP A 99 -8.57 -11.60 -11.19
C ASP A 99 -7.45 -12.62 -10.96
N LEU A 100 -6.76 -13.06 -12.02
CA LEU A 100 -5.61 -13.97 -11.90
C LEU A 100 -4.45 -13.39 -11.08
N LYS A 101 -4.19 -12.08 -11.19
CA LYS A 101 -3.14 -11.40 -10.43
C LYS A 101 -3.53 -11.18 -8.98
N ILE A 102 -4.82 -10.93 -8.71
CA ILE A 102 -5.35 -10.87 -7.35
C ILE A 102 -5.18 -12.25 -6.69
N GLY A 103 -5.57 -13.31 -7.40
CA GLY A 103 -5.42 -14.71 -6.96
C GLY A 103 -4.00 -15.09 -6.56
N PHE A 104 -2.99 -14.57 -7.25
CA PHE A 104 -1.57 -14.78 -6.91
C PHE A 104 -1.21 -14.30 -5.49
N PHE A 105 -1.83 -13.22 -5.00
CA PHE A 105 -1.57 -12.68 -3.67
C PHE A 105 -2.47 -13.27 -2.58
N THR A 106 -3.63 -13.84 -2.94
CA THR A 106 -4.56 -14.46 -1.98
C THR A 106 -4.26 -15.94 -1.73
N GLY A 107 -3.48 -16.60 -2.61
CA GLY A 107 -3.17 -18.03 -2.54
C GLY A 107 -1.84 -18.38 -1.88
N ALA A 108 -1.21 -17.45 -1.16
CA ALA A 108 0.01 -17.68 -0.39
C ALA A 108 -0.35 -17.90 1.09
N ASP A 109 -0.89 -19.09 1.38
CA ASP A 109 -0.89 -19.69 2.72
C ASP A 109 0.31 -20.62 2.89
#